data_AF-A0A943MRG7-F1
#
_entry.id   AF-A0A943MRG7-F1
#
_cell.length_a   1.000
_cell.length_b   1.000
_cell.length_c   1.000
_cell.angle_alpha   90.00
_cell.angle_beta   90.00
_cell.angle_gamma   90.00
#
_symmetry.space_group_name_H-M   'P 1'
#
loop_
_entity.id
_entity.type
_entity.pdbx_description
1 polymer ?
#
loop_
_entity_poly.entity_id
_entity_poly.type
_entity_poly.pdbx_seq_one_letter_code
_entity_poly.pdbx_strand_id
1 'polypeptide(L)'
;MLQQDYLMHMFTALAIAMRESMLRAQGDEDPEGAAELLEAALDKTTEIDGALLLQMAPESFVAMVQLSQTDPALIGYISRTLMLESHYLSEAGFHERATLRAGQAQALARAYGFELGPTDITPEELDRFFEEQNVDLSDASNPSSLA
;
A
#
# COMPACT_ATOMS: atom_id res chain seq x y z
N MET A 1 -15.31 -6.01 18.14
CA MET A 1 -14.38 -7.15 18.12
C MET A 1 -14.15 -7.56 16.68
N LEU A 2 -15.05 -8.27 15.99
CA LEU A 2 -14.83 -8.73 14.59
C LEU A 2 -14.39 -7.65 13.56
N GLN A 3 -15.01 -6.47 13.55
CA GLN A 3 -14.64 -5.41 12.58
C GLN A 3 -13.25 -4.83 12.86
N GLN A 4 -12.89 -4.72 14.15
CA GLN A 4 -11.58 -4.20 14.56
C GLN A 4 -10.48 -5.22 14.23
N ASP A 5 -10.77 -6.51 14.41
CA ASP A 5 -9.84 -7.60 14.07
C ASP A 5 -9.61 -7.68 12.55
N TYR A 6 -10.67 -7.53 11.75
CA TYR A 6 -10.59 -7.48 10.28
C TYR A 6 -9.77 -6.28 9.78
N LEU A 7 -10.02 -5.10 10.34
CA LEU A 7 -9.29 -3.89 9.98
C LEU A 7 -7.80 -4.00 10.35
N MET A 8 -7.49 -4.51 11.54
CA MET A 8 -6.10 -4.77 11.96
C MET A 8 -5.39 -5.76 11.04
N HIS A 9 -6.08 -6.83 10.60
CA HIS A 9 -5.52 -7.76 9.64
C HIS A 9 -5.13 -7.08 8.33
N MET A 10 -5.99 -6.21 7.79
CA MET A 10 -5.72 -5.44 6.58
C MET A 10 -4.54 -4.47 6.72
N PHE A 11 -4.45 -3.76 7.85
CA PHE A 11 -3.29 -2.90 8.14
C PHE A 11 -1.99 -3.68 8.18
N THR A 12 -1.99 -4.78 8.93
CA THR A 12 -0.82 -5.63 9.09
C THR A 12 -0.38 -6.21 7.75
N ALA A 13 -1.32 -6.66 6.91
CA ALA A 13 -1.01 -7.18 5.59
C ALA A 13 -0.32 -6.13 4.69
N LEU A 14 -0.85 -4.91 4.62
CA LEU A 14 -0.23 -3.83 3.84
C LEU A 14 1.12 -3.41 4.42
N ALA A 15 1.23 -3.32 5.74
CA ALA A 15 2.46 -2.91 6.41
C ALA A 15 3.59 -3.95 6.24
N ILE A 16 3.28 -5.24 6.35
CA ILE A 16 4.23 -6.33 6.05
C ILE A 16 4.68 -6.22 4.60
N ALA A 17 3.73 -6.04 3.67
CA ALA A 17 4.04 -5.94 2.25
C ALA A 17 4.95 -4.75 1.93
N MET A 18 4.70 -3.58 2.52
CA MET A 18 5.58 -2.42 2.39
C MET A 18 7.01 -2.75 2.85
N ARG A 19 7.18 -3.35 4.03
CA ARG A 19 8.52 -3.69 4.55
C ARG A 19 9.23 -4.73 3.69
N GLU A 20 8.54 -5.78 3.29
CA GLU A 20 9.11 -6.84 2.44
C GLU A 20 9.52 -6.28 1.08
N SER A 21 8.70 -5.41 0.49
CA SER A 21 9.03 -4.75 -0.78
C SER A 21 10.30 -3.89 -0.69
N MET A 22 10.51 -3.18 0.43
CA MET A 22 11.71 -2.38 0.66
C MET A 22 12.97 -3.22 0.79
N LEU A 23 12.89 -4.34 1.53
CA LEU A 23 14.00 -5.28 1.65
C LEU A 23 14.36 -5.88 0.28
N ARG A 24 13.36 -6.20 -0.53
CA ARG A 24 13.54 -6.77 -1.87
C ARG A 24 14.17 -5.78 -2.85
N ALA A 25 13.68 -4.54 -2.88
CA ALA A 25 14.22 -3.50 -3.75
C ALA A 25 15.69 -3.15 -3.38
N GLN A 26 16.03 -3.12 -2.09
CA GLN A 26 17.39 -2.82 -1.63
C GLN A 26 18.37 -4.00 -1.74
N GLY A 27 17.90 -5.22 -1.46
CA GLY A 27 18.75 -6.40 -1.32
C GLY A 27 18.92 -7.21 -2.60
N ASP A 28 17.82 -7.40 -3.35
CA ASP A 28 17.81 -8.27 -4.54
C ASP A 28 17.90 -7.49 -5.86
N GLU A 29 17.98 -6.15 -5.80
CA GLU A 29 17.92 -5.25 -6.96
C GLU A 29 16.69 -5.56 -7.85
N ASP A 30 15.57 -5.99 -7.24
CA ASP A 30 14.35 -6.45 -7.90
C ASP A 30 13.17 -5.48 -7.65
N PRO A 31 13.17 -4.30 -8.28
CA PRO A 31 12.07 -3.34 -8.14
C PRO A 31 10.77 -3.83 -8.76
N GLU A 32 10.81 -4.65 -9.81
CA GLU A 32 9.59 -5.22 -10.41
C GLU A 32 8.90 -6.16 -9.42
N GLY A 33 9.62 -7.12 -8.85
CA GLY A 33 9.07 -8.02 -7.84
C GLY A 33 8.63 -7.31 -6.56
N ALA A 34 9.30 -6.22 -6.18
CA ALA A 34 8.85 -5.37 -5.07
C ALA A 34 7.51 -4.70 -5.37
N ALA A 35 7.29 -4.22 -6.60
CA ALA A 35 6.01 -3.67 -7.03
C ALA A 35 4.89 -4.73 -7.07
N GLU A 36 5.17 -5.91 -7.63
CA GLU A 36 4.21 -7.03 -7.69
C GLU A 36 3.74 -7.47 -6.30
N LEU A 37 4.63 -7.43 -5.31
CA LEU A 37 4.31 -7.76 -3.93
C LEU A 37 3.28 -6.79 -3.34
N LEU A 38 3.43 -5.49 -3.63
CA LEU A 38 2.49 -4.45 -3.19
C LEU A 38 1.13 -4.57 -3.88
N GLU A 39 1.12 -4.85 -5.19
CA GLU A 39 -0.10 -5.12 -5.95
C GLU A 39 -0.87 -6.34 -5.39
N ALA A 40 -0.16 -7.43 -5.08
CA ALA A 40 -0.75 -8.62 -4.48
C ALA A 40 -1.30 -8.36 -3.05
N ALA A 41 -0.68 -7.45 -2.29
CA ALA A 41 -1.19 -7.05 -0.98
C ALA A 41 -2.48 -6.23 -1.11
N LEU A 42 -2.56 -5.32 -2.08
CA LEU A 42 -3.78 -4.57 -2.37
C LEU A 42 -4.94 -5.49 -2.75
N ASP A 43 -4.71 -6.45 -3.65
CA ASP A 43 -5.73 -7.43 -4.07
C ASP A 43 -6.29 -8.25 -2.90
N LYS A 44 -5.45 -8.61 -1.93
CA LYS A 44 -5.88 -9.33 -0.71
C LYS A 44 -6.59 -8.46 0.32
N THR A 45 -6.40 -7.14 0.24
CA THR A 45 -6.89 -6.17 1.24
C THR A 45 -8.17 -5.48 0.76
N THR A 46 -8.49 -5.56 -0.52
CA THR A 46 -9.72 -5.00 -1.08
C THR A 46 -10.75 -6.09 -1.37
N GLU A 47 -12.02 -5.82 -1.03
CA GLU A 47 -13.15 -6.70 -1.43
C GLU A 47 -13.44 -6.65 -2.95
N ILE A 48 -12.82 -5.71 -3.65
CA ILE A 48 -12.87 -5.59 -5.10
C ILE A 48 -11.60 -6.22 -5.67
N ASP A 49 -11.71 -6.83 -6.85
CA ASP A 49 -10.56 -7.25 -7.67
C ASP A 49 -9.52 -6.12 -7.78
N GLY A 50 -8.37 -6.32 -7.14
CA GLY A 50 -7.31 -5.34 -7.04
C GLY A 50 -6.73 -5.02 -8.41
N ALA A 51 -6.54 -6.02 -9.27
CA ALA A 51 -6.02 -5.84 -10.62
C ALA A 51 -6.96 -4.97 -11.47
N LEU A 52 -8.28 -5.12 -11.32
CA LEU A 52 -9.25 -4.27 -12.01
C LEU A 52 -9.22 -2.83 -11.47
N LEU A 53 -9.23 -2.65 -10.15
CA LEU A 53 -9.12 -1.34 -9.51
C LEU A 53 -7.88 -0.59 -10.03
N LEU A 54 -6.76 -1.29 -10.05
CA LEU A 54 -5.46 -0.75 -10.39
C LEU A 54 -5.32 -0.34 -11.85
N GLN A 55 -6.20 -0.80 -12.75
CA GLN A 55 -6.27 -0.35 -14.14
C GLN A 55 -7.12 0.92 -14.33
N MET A 56 -7.87 1.35 -13.30
CA MET A 56 -8.76 2.50 -13.41
C MET A 56 -8.01 3.83 -13.44
N ALA A 57 -8.54 4.80 -14.17
CA ALA A 57 -8.11 6.19 -14.04
C ALA A 57 -8.22 6.68 -12.58
N PRO A 58 -7.38 7.63 -12.13
CA PRO A 58 -7.33 8.05 -10.73
C PRO A 58 -8.68 8.44 -10.14
N GLU A 59 -9.51 9.19 -10.88
CA GLU A 59 -10.82 9.64 -10.41
C GLU A 59 -11.81 8.46 -10.27
N SER A 60 -11.78 7.51 -11.21
CA SER A 60 -12.59 6.30 -11.16
C SER A 60 -12.17 5.37 -10.02
N PHE A 61 -10.85 5.26 -9.78
CA PHE A 61 -10.30 4.51 -8.66
C PHE A 61 -10.81 5.05 -7.33
N VAL A 62 -10.73 6.37 -7.12
CA VAL A 62 -11.25 7.04 -5.91
C VAL A 62 -12.74 6.78 -5.74
N ALA A 63 -13.53 6.95 -6.81
CA ALA A 63 -14.97 6.71 -6.76
C ALA A 63 -15.28 5.26 -6.34
N MET A 64 -14.53 4.29 -6.86
CA MET A 64 -14.72 2.89 -6.52
C MET A 64 -14.33 2.58 -5.07
N VAL A 65 -13.21 3.12 -4.57
CA VAL A 65 -12.79 2.97 -3.16
C VAL A 65 -13.82 3.57 -2.19
N GLN A 66 -14.45 4.69 -2.56
CA GLN A 66 -15.53 5.29 -1.76
C GLN A 66 -16.80 4.42 -1.79
N LEU A 67 -17.11 3.80 -2.93
CA LEU A 67 -18.27 2.91 -3.08
C LEU A 67 -18.09 1.57 -2.34
N SER A 68 -16.86 1.05 -2.23
CA SER A 68 -16.57 -0.15 -1.43
C SER A 68 -16.68 0.06 0.07
N GLN A 69 -16.94 1.30 0.52
CA GLN A 69 -16.98 1.65 1.94
C GLN A 69 -15.69 1.26 2.67
N THR A 70 -14.54 1.37 1.97
CA THR A 70 -13.23 1.11 2.55
C THR A 70 -13.04 2.01 3.76
N ASP A 71 -12.54 1.43 4.86
CA ASP A 71 -12.33 2.16 6.10
C ASP A 71 -11.37 3.35 5.86
N PRO A 72 -11.74 4.59 6.23
CA PRO A 72 -10.89 5.76 6.03
C PRO A 72 -9.48 5.62 6.61
N ALA A 73 -9.31 4.83 7.68
CA ALA A 73 -8.01 4.61 8.28
C ALA A 73 -7.07 3.79 7.37
N LEU A 74 -7.60 2.96 6.46
CA LEU A 74 -6.80 2.23 5.45
C LEU A 74 -6.31 3.09 4.30
N ILE A 75 -6.93 4.25 4.06
CA ILE A 75 -6.62 5.06 2.89
C ILE A 75 -5.20 5.60 2.94
N GLY A 76 -4.70 5.93 4.14
CA GLY A 76 -3.31 6.34 4.34
C GLY A 76 -2.31 5.24 3.96
N TYR A 77 -2.62 3.98 4.27
CA TYR A 77 -1.81 2.83 3.88
C TYR A 77 -1.88 2.59 2.38
N ILE A 78 -3.09 2.49 1.81
CA ILE A 78 -3.29 2.25 0.36
C ILE A 78 -2.56 3.32 -0.46
N SER A 79 -2.66 4.58 -0.07
CA SER A 79 -2.02 5.67 -0.81
C SER A 79 -0.48 5.60 -0.75
N ARG A 80 0.09 5.25 0.42
CA ARG A 80 1.53 5.02 0.56
C ARG A 80 2.00 3.78 -0.20
N THR A 81 1.20 2.71 -0.22
CA THR A 81 1.46 1.50 -1.01
C THR A 81 1.56 1.85 -2.49
N LEU A 82 0.58 2.59 -3.01
CA LEU A 82 0.56 3.01 -4.41
C LEU A 82 1.72 3.95 -4.77
N MET A 83 2.12 4.85 -3.86
CA MET A 83 3.29 5.72 -4.07
C MET A 83 4.60 4.92 -4.06
N LEU A 84 4.73 3.95 -3.16
CA LEU A 84 5.91 3.10 -3.09
C LEU A 84 5.99 2.17 -4.31
N GLU A 85 4.87 1.60 -4.74
CA GLU A 85 4.77 0.82 -5.98
C GLU A 85 5.11 1.68 -7.20
N SER A 86 4.64 2.93 -7.26
CA SER A 86 4.99 3.87 -8.32
C SER A 86 6.51 4.08 -8.40
N HIS A 87 7.17 4.22 -7.26
CA HIS A 87 8.62 4.37 -7.18
C HIS A 87 9.33 3.16 -7.79
N TYR A 88 8.99 1.94 -7.36
CA TYR A 88 9.61 0.73 -7.88
C TYR A 88 9.30 0.48 -9.36
N LEU A 89 8.06 0.71 -9.79
CA LEU A 89 7.70 0.62 -11.21
C LEU A 89 8.53 1.59 -12.07
N SER A 90 8.84 2.78 -11.55
CA SER A 90 9.69 3.74 -12.24
C SER A 90 11.14 3.25 -12.32
N GLU A 91 11.68 2.66 -11.26
CA GLU A 91 13.02 2.06 -11.24
C GLU A 91 13.14 0.88 -12.21
N ALA A 92 12.08 0.06 -12.31
CA ALA A 92 11.97 -1.05 -13.26
C ALA A 92 11.71 -0.61 -14.72
N GLY A 93 11.49 0.68 -14.99
CA GLY A 93 11.25 1.22 -16.34
C GLY A 93 9.78 1.18 -16.81
N PHE A 94 8.83 0.80 -15.95
CA PHE A 94 7.40 0.78 -16.25
C PHE A 94 6.73 2.14 -16.01
N HIS A 95 7.21 3.18 -16.71
CA HIS A 95 6.85 4.58 -16.44
C HIS A 95 5.35 4.90 -16.57
N GLU A 96 4.62 4.26 -17.48
CA GLU A 96 3.16 4.47 -17.62
C GLU A 96 2.41 3.95 -16.39
N ARG A 97 2.73 2.73 -15.93
CA ARG A 97 2.16 2.16 -14.70
C ARG A 97 2.56 2.99 -13.48
N ALA A 98 3.82 3.40 -13.40
CA ALA A 98 4.31 4.27 -12.33
C ALA A 98 3.51 5.59 -12.26
N THR A 99 3.27 6.23 -13.42
CA THR A 99 2.48 7.47 -13.50
C THR A 99 1.03 7.25 -13.06
N LEU A 100 0.42 6.14 -13.48
CA LEU A 100 -0.94 5.79 -13.08
C LEU A 100 -1.04 5.61 -11.55
N ARG A 101 -0.09 4.88 -10.95
CA ARG A 101 -0.02 4.65 -9.50
C ARG A 101 0.13 5.93 -8.69
N ALA A 102 1.06 6.79 -9.09
CA ALA A 102 1.22 8.11 -8.45
C ALA A 102 -0.07 8.94 -8.57
N GLY A 103 -0.71 8.91 -9.74
CA GLY A 103 -2.00 9.58 -9.97
C GLY A 103 -3.10 9.09 -9.02
N GLN A 104 -3.26 7.76 -8.92
CA GLN A 104 -4.25 7.12 -8.03
C GLN A 104 -3.98 7.46 -6.55
N ALA A 105 -2.73 7.36 -6.11
CA ALA A 105 -2.34 7.69 -4.73
C ALA A 105 -2.62 9.16 -4.38
N GLN A 106 -2.24 10.09 -5.26
CA GLN A 106 -2.50 11.52 -5.06
C GLN A 106 -3.99 11.85 -5.12
N ALA A 107 -4.77 11.14 -5.94
CA ALA A 107 -6.21 11.32 -6.01
C ALA A 107 -6.89 10.90 -4.70
N LEU A 108 -6.47 9.77 -4.10
CA LEU A 108 -6.91 9.38 -2.75
C LEU A 108 -6.53 10.43 -1.71
N ALA A 109 -5.26 10.86 -1.69
CA ALA A 109 -4.78 11.86 -0.74
C ALA A 109 -5.62 13.15 -0.79
N ARG A 110 -5.92 13.65 -2.01
CA ARG A 110 -6.81 14.79 -2.21
C ARG A 110 -8.25 14.53 -1.75
N ALA A 111 -8.80 13.35 -2.05
CA ALA A 111 -10.18 13.02 -1.72
C ALA A 111 -10.42 12.87 -0.21
N TYR A 112 -9.41 12.41 0.53
CA TYR A 112 -9.48 12.18 1.97
C TYR A 112 -8.78 13.26 2.81
N GLY A 113 -8.20 14.28 2.17
CA GLY A 113 -7.74 15.50 2.81
C GLY A 113 -6.41 15.39 3.54
N PHE A 114 -5.45 14.60 3.04
CA PHE A 114 -4.10 14.51 3.58
C PHE A 114 -3.02 14.76 2.52
N GLU A 115 -1.83 15.10 2.98
CA GLU A 115 -0.66 15.30 2.12
C GLU A 115 0.08 13.97 1.90
N LEU A 116 0.57 13.78 0.68
CA LEU A 116 1.33 12.60 0.29
C LEU A 116 2.45 13.02 -0.65
N GLY A 117 3.67 12.75 -0.24
CA GLY A 117 4.89 13.07 -0.95
C GLY A 117 5.86 11.89 -1.05
N PRO A 118 6.97 12.05 -1.78
CA PRO A 118 7.98 11.01 -1.95
C PRO A 118 8.72 10.69 -0.65
N THR A 119 8.69 11.57 0.35
CA THR A 119 9.28 11.30 1.67
C THR A 119 8.41 10.37 2.51
N ASP A 120 7.10 10.32 2.28
CA ASP A 120 6.16 9.48 3.03
C ASP A 120 6.35 7.98 2.82
N ILE A 121 7.22 7.58 1.88
CA ILE A 121 7.49 6.20 1.51
C ILE A 121 8.92 5.77 1.83
N THR A 122 9.68 6.55 2.61
CA THR A 122 10.98 6.11 3.11
C THR A 122 10.79 5.11 4.26
N PRO A 123 11.76 4.23 4.53
CA PRO A 123 11.68 3.30 5.65
C PRO A 123 11.36 3.98 6.99
N GLU A 124 12.03 5.12 7.28
CA GLU A 124 11.86 5.83 8.53
C GLU A 124 10.49 6.49 8.68
N GLU A 125 9.92 7.03 7.60
CA GLU A 125 8.59 7.64 7.62
C GLU A 125 7.49 6.58 7.66
N LEU A 126 7.69 5.43 7.01
CA LEU A 126 6.78 4.30 7.14
C LEU A 126 6.81 3.70 8.55
N ASP A 127 7.99 3.51 9.14
CA ASP A 127 8.11 3.03 10.52
C ASP A 127 7.40 4.01 11.49
N ARG A 128 7.61 5.32 11.35
CA ARG A 128 6.86 6.33 12.13
C ARG A 128 5.35 6.21 11.93
N PHE A 129 4.92 6.09 10.68
CA PHE A 129 3.51 5.93 10.36
C PHE A 129 2.91 4.68 11.02
N PHE A 130 3.61 3.55 11.03
CA PHE A 130 3.16 2.32 11.69
C PHE A 130 3.07 2.48 13.21
N GLU A 131 4.04 3.14 13.84
CA GLU A 131 4.01 3.45 15.27
C GLU A 131 2.82 4.34 15.64
N GLU A 132 2.54 5.39 14.85
CA GLU A 132 1.39 6.29 15.06
C GLU A 132 0.05 5.56 14.95
N GLN A 133 -0.03 4.55 14.08
CA GLN A 133 -1.21 3.70 13.92
C GLN A 133 -1.24 2.52 14.90
N ASN A 134 -0.27 2.41 15.81
CA ASN A 134 -0.12 1.35 16.80
C ASN A 134 -0.13 -0.06 16.17
N VAL A 135 0.54 -0.21 15.02
CA VAL A 135 0.74 -1.49 14.33
C VAL A 135 2.12 -2.04 14.71
N ASP A 136 2.14 -3.06 15.58
CA ASP A 136 3.38 -3.75 15.96
C ASP A 136 3.76 -4.80 14.91
N LEU A 137 4.80 -4.50 14.13
CA LEU A 137 5.32 -5.40 13.08
C LEU A 137 6.51 -6.25 13.58
N SER A 138 6.93 -6.09 14.84
CA SER A 138 8.05 -6.84 15.40
C SER A 138 7.74 -8.34 15.55
N ASP A 139 6.45 -8.69 15.65
CA ASP A 139 5.98 -10.08 15.76
C ASP A 139 5.71 -10.76 14.39
N ALA A 140 5.49 -9.96 13.34
CA ALA A 140 5.22 -10.46 11.98
C ALA A 140 6.44 -11.08 11.28
N SER A 141 7.64 -10.84 11.82
CA SER A 141 8.91 -11.38 11.31
C SER A 141 9.19 -12.81 11.80
N ASN A 142 8.32 -13.40 12.64
CA ASN A 142 8.42 -14.79 13.10
C ASN A 142 7.50 -15.71 12.24
N PRO A 143 8.04 -16.50 11.30
CA PRO A 143 7.25 -17.42 10.49
C PRO A 143 6.67 -18.62 11.28
N SER A 144 6.80 -18.64 12.60
CA SER A 144 6.35 -19.74 13.47
C SER A 144 5.08 -19.43 14.29
N SER A 145 4.48 -18.24 14.14
CA SER A 145 3.34 -17.82 14.96
C SER A 145 1.96 -18.11 14.35
N LEU A 146 1.90 -18.74 13.17
CA LEU A 146 0.65 -19.07 12.45
C LEU A 146 0.36 -20.59 12.39
N ALA A 147 0.86 -21.37 13.34
CA ALA A 147 0.56 -22.80 13.49
C ALA A 147 -0.35 -23.08 14.69
#